data_AF-A0A9X1DES7-F1
#
_entry.id   AF-A0A9X1DES7-F1
#
_cell.length_a   1.000
_cell.length_b   1.000
_cell.length_c   1.000
_cell.angle_alpha   90.00
_cell.angle_beta   90.00
_cell.angle_gamma   90.00
#
_symmetry.space_group_name_H-M   'P 1'
#
loop_
_entity.id
_entity.type
_entity.pdbx_description
1 polymer ?
#
loop_
_entity_poly.entity_id
_entity_poly.type
_entity_poly.pdbx_seq_one_letter_code
_entity_poly.pdbx_strand_id
1 'polypeptide(L)'
;MRTSFAASVGGVALMAGSPGLAAQPPEVEADLRCIAIVAAAVGQAQGEARTGVIGGMMYFIGRVEGRAPAIDLEAELRRIYTALTQEVVETERIRCGGILSEKGQRLQAVGKALQTVQ
;
A
#
# COMPACT_ATOMS: atom_id res chain seq x y z
N MET A 1 61.17 -24.00 -4.47
CA MET A 1 60.73 -23.22 -5.65
C MET A 1 59.55 -22.36 -5.23
N ARG A 2 59.69 -21.03 -5.26
CA ARG A 2 58.64 -20.03 -5.01
C ARG A 2 58.02 -19.68 -6.36
N THR A 3 56.71 -19.80 -6.52
CA THR A 3 56.00 -19.26 -7.69
C THR A 3 54.88 -18.35 -7.22
N SER A 4 55.15 -17.05 -7.36
CA SER A 4 54.19 -15.96 -7.24
C SER A 4 53.20 -16.00 -8.40
N PHE A 5 51.91 -15.82 -8.14
CA PHE A 5 50.90 -15.50 -9.16
C PHE A 5 50.38 -14.08 -8.94
N ALA A 6 50.49 -13.29 -10.01
CA ALA A 6 50.12 -11.89 -10.09
C ALA A 6 48.61 -11.73 -10.30
N ALA A 7 48.05 -10.70 -9.66
CA ALA A 7 46.67 -10.27 -9.77
C ALA A 7 46.38 -9.60 -11.12
N SER A 8 45.22 -9.87 -11.71
CA SER A 8 44.61 -9.07 -12.77
C SER A 8 43.19 -8.72 -12.36
N VAL A 9 43.00 -7.47 -11.92
CA VAL A 9 41.71 -6.87 -11.62
C VAL A 9 41.09 -6.38 -12.93
N GLY A 10 40.11 -7.13 -13.45
CA GLY A 10 39.27 -6.69 -14.58
C GLY A 10 38.12 -5.84 -14.05
N GLY A 11 38.14 -4.54 -14.33
CA GLY A 11 37.10 -3.59 -13.95
C GLY A 11 35.84 -3.74 -14.81
N VAL A 12 34.73 -4.16 -14.19
CA VAL A 12 33.39 -4.08 -14.78
C VAL A 12 32.79 -2.72 -14.41
N ALA A 13 32.61 -1.85 -15.40
CA ALA A 13 31.91 -0.58 -15.23
C ALA A 13 30.40 -0.84 -15.11
N LEU A 14 29.88 -0.78 -13.88
CA LEU A 14 28.44 -0.73 -13.60
C LEU A 14 27.91 0.64 -14.04
N MET A 15 27.14 0.66 -15.13
CA MET A 15 26.32 1.81 -15.51
C MET A 15 25.25 2.00 -14.43
N ALA A 16 25.51 2.91 -13.49
CA ALA A 16 24.53 3.38 -12.54
C ALA A 16 23.46 4.18 -13.29
N GLY A 17 22.36 3.51 -13.65
CA GLY A 17 21.15 4.19 -14.07
C GLY A 17 20.57 4.93 -12.87
N SER A 18 20.41 6.25 -12.97
CA SER A 18 19.70 7.05 -11.98
C SER A 18 18.29 6.46 -11.81
N PRO A 19 17.82 6.19 -10.57
CA PRO A 19 16.42 5.87 -10.37
C PRO A 19 15.63 7.13 -10.69
N GLY A 20 15.07 7.20 -11.90
CA GLY A 20 13.98 8.12 -12.17
C GLY A 20 12.86 7.80 -11.19
N LEU A 21 12.13 8.82 -10.71
CA LEU A 21 10.86 8.64 -10.02
C LEU A 21 9.93 7.88 -10.97
N ALA A 22 9.97 6.55 -10.92
CA ALA A 22 9.04 5.71 -11.64
C ALA A 22 7.69 5.86 -10.93
N ALA A 23 6.66 6.14 -11.71
CA ALA A 23 5.30 6.11 -11.19
C ALA A 23 5.05 4.75 -10.52
N GLN A 24 4.31 4.77 -9.40
CA GLN A 24 3.94 3.54 -8.72
C GLN A 24 3.13 2.62 -9.67
N PRO A 25 3.21 1.29 -9.50
CA PRO A 25 2.34 0.38 -10.22
C PRO A 25 0.85 0.79 -10.04
N PRO A 26 -0.01 0.64 -11.07
CA PRO A 26 -1.39 1.11 -11.01
C PRO A 26 -2.17 0.60 -9.80
N GLU A 27 -1.91 -0.63 -9.36
CA GLU A 27 -2.53 -1.24 -8.19
C GLU A 27 -2.03 -0.65 -6.86
N VAL A 28 -0.77 -0.20 -6.78
CA VAL A 28 -0.22 0.51 -5.62
C VAL A 28 -0.81 1.91 -5.57
N GLU A 29 -0.85 2.61 -6.71
CA GLU A 29 -1.49 3.93 -6.85
C GLU A 29 -2.97 3.89 -6.41
N ALA A 30 -3.71 2.88 -6.84
CA ALA A 30 -5.11 2.69 -6.48
C ALA A 30 -5.29 2.44 -4.97
N ASP A 31 -4.39 1.70 -4.33
CA ASP A 31 -4.48 1.45 -2.89
C ASP A 31 -4.04 2.67 -2.07
N LEU A 32 -3.05 3.44 -2.54
CA LEU A 32 -2.67 4.73 -1.94
C LEU A 32 -3.84 5.72 -1.95
N ARG A 33 -4.63 5.77 -3.03
CA ARG A 33 -5.88 6.57 -3.06
C ARG A 33 -6.86 6.09 -2.00
N CYS A 34 -7.04 4.78 -1.83
CA CYS A 34 -7.90 4.26 -0.77
C CYS A 34 -7.41 4.64 0.63
N ILE A 35 -6.10 4.61 0.89
CA ILE A 35 -5.55 5.06 2.17
C ILE A 35 -5.88 6.53 2.40
N ALA A 36 -5.68 7.40 1.40
CA ALA A 36 -5.96 8.83 1.53
C ALA A 36 -7.44 9.13 1.83
N ILE A 37 -8.36 8.45 1.13
CA ILE A 37 -9.82 8.61 1.36
C ILE A 37 -10.25 8.09 2.73
N VAL A 38 -9.74 6.92 3.14
CA VAL A 38 -10.06 6.33 4.44
C VAL A 38 -9.46 7.16 5.58
N ALA A 39 -8.25 7.70 5.42
CA ALA A 39 -7.60 8.57 6.39
C ALA A 39 -8.41 9.85 6.66
N ALA A 40 -8.99 10.45 5.62
CA ALA A 40 -9.88 11.60 5.76
C ALA A 40 -11.12 11.29 6.62
N ALA A 41 -11.61 10.06 6.57
CA ALA A 41 -12.74 9.61 7.40
C ALA A 41 -12.37 9.35 8.87
N VAL A 42 -11.10 9.03 9.18
CA VAL A 42 -10.66 8.74 10.57
C VAL A 42 -10.89 9.93 11.50
N GLY A 43 -10.64 11.16 11.02
CA GLY A 43 -10.81 12.38 11.81
C GLY A 43 -12.26 12.69 12.19
N GLN A 44 -13.23 12.12 11.46
CA GLN A 44 -14.66 12.36 11.63
C GLN A 44 -15.37 11.22 12.39
N ALA A 45 -14.77 10.02 12.39
CA ALA A 45 -15.38 8.82 12.95
C ALA A 45 -15.21 8.73 14.48
N GLN A 46 -16.21 8.17 15.16
CA GLN A 46 -16.22 7.97 16.62
C GLN A 46 -16.61 6.52 16.97
N GLY A 47 -16.22 6.06 18.16
CA GLY A 47 -16.56 4.73 18.67
C GLY A 47 -16.18 3.60 17.71
N GLU A 48 -17.09 2.64 17.52
CA GLU A 48 -16.89 1.47 16.65
C GLU A 48 -16.62 1.85 15.18
N ALA A 49 -17.21 2.94 14.70
CA ALA A 49 -16.97 3.41 13.35
C ALA A 49 -15.49 3.80 13.16
N ARG A 50 -14.86 4.40 14.17
CA ARG A 50 -13.43 4.75 14.12
C ARG A 50 -12.56 3.49 14.02
N THR A 51 -12.89 2.46 14.80
CA THR A 51 -12.18 1.17 14.74
C THR A 51 -12.32 0.53 13.36
N GLY A 52 -13.52 0.55 12.77
CA GLY A 52 -13.75 0.05 11.41
C GLY A 52 -12.93 0.80 10.35
N VAL A 53 -12.89 2.13 10.43
CA VAL A 53 -12.09 2.97 9.51
C VAL A 53 -10.59 2.70 9.67
N ILE A 54 -10.07 2.57 10.90
CA ILE A 54 -8.68 2.20 11.15
C ILE A 54 -8.36 0.83 10.56
N GLY A 55 -9.24 -0.16 10.76
CA GLY A 55 -9.09 -1.48 10.16
C GLY A 55 -9.06 -1.45 8.62
N GLY A 56 -9.93 -0.63 8.02
CA GLY A 56 -9.92 -0.39 6.58
C GLY A 56 -8.62 0.24 6.08
N MET A 57 -8.08 1.21 6.82
CA MET A 57 -6.80 1.85 6.50
C MET A 57 -5.64 0.84 6.56
N MET A 58 -5.58 0.03 7.62
CA MET A 58 -4.57 -1.02 7.79
C MET A 58 -4.61 -2.06 6.67
N TYR A 59 -5.81 -2.42 6.18
CA TYR A 59 -5.95 -3.33 5.05
C TYR A 59 -5.26 -2.82 3.78
N PHE A 60 -5.45 -1.53 3.43
CA PHE A 60 -4.81 -0.97 2.24
C PHE A 60 -3.31 -0.73 2.43
N ILE A 61 -2.87 -0.33 3.63
CA ILE A 61 -1.44 -0.23 3.95
C ILE A 61 -0.75 -1.57 3.76
N GLY A 62 -1.29 -2.65 4.32
CA GLY A 62 -0.70 -3.99 4.16
C GLY A 62 -0.65 -4.46 2.70
N ARG A 63 -1.63 -4.07 1.86
CA ARG A 63 -1.59 -4.35 0.42
C ARG A 63 -0.49 -3.58 -0.31
N VAL A 64 -0.29 -2.32 0.06
CA VAL A 64 0.77 -1.47 -0.50
C VAL A 64 2.13 -2.00 -0.09
N GLU A 65 2.36 -2.22 1.20
CA GLU A 65 3.64 -2.74 1.73
C GLU A 65 3.97 -4.13 1.18
N GLY A 66 2.94 -4.98 0.96
CA GLY A 66 3.11 -6.29 0.35
C GLY A 66 3.55 -6.26 -1.12
N ARG A 67 3.26 -5.17 -1.86
CA ARG A 67 3.66 -5.02 -3.27
C ARG A 67 4.86 -4.10 -3.47
N ALA A 68 5.03 -3.11 -2.60
CA ALA A 68 6.08 -2.11 -2.65
C ALA A 68 6.74 -1.98 -1.25
N PRO A 69 7.60 -2.93 -0.85
CA PRO A 69 8.16 -2.96 0.51
C PRO A 69 9.09 -1.77 0.85
N ALA A 70 9.64 -1.11 -0.16
CA ALA A 70 10.54 0.04 0.00
C ALA A 70 9.83 1.39 -0.20
N ILE A 71 8.50 1.41 -0.20
CA ILE A 71 7.72 2.63 -0.44
C ILE A 71 7.90 3.64 0.69
N ASP A 72 8.11 4.90 0.35
CA ASP A 72 7.91 6.01 1.27
C ASP A 72 6.41 6.34 1.31
N LEU A 73 5.70 5.66 2.20
CA LEU A 73 4.25 5.79 2.31
C LEU A 73 3.84 7.24 2.60
N GLU A 74 4.59 7.97 3.42
CA GLU A 74 4.26 9.36 3.74
C GLU A 74 4.40 10.26 2.52
N ALA A 75 5.52 10.18 1.80
CA ALA A 75 5.75 10.97 0.60
C ALA A 75 4.70 10.69 -0.48
N GLU A 76 4.34 9.42 -0.67
CA GLU A 76 3.33 9.01 -1.65
C GLU A 76 1.93 9.48 -1.26
N LEU A 77 1.54 9.37 0.02
CA LEU A 77 0.25 9.87 0.47
C LEU A 77 0.14 11.39 0.37
N ARG A 78 1.22 12.13 0.65
CA ARG A 78 1.28 13.58 0.42
C ARG A 78 1.05 13.91 -1.05
N ARG A 79 1.72 13.21 -1.96
CA ARG A 79 1.52 13.37 -3.42
C ARG A 79 0.07 13.11 -3.82
N ILE A 80 -0.50 11.99 -3.39
CA ILE A 80 -1.90 11.64 -3.68
C ILE A 80 -2.85 12.71 -3.15
N TYR A 81 -2.68 13.15 -1.90
CA TYR A 81 -3.57 14.11 -1.27
C TYR A 81 -3.60 15.45 -2.01
N THR A 82 -2.46 15.90 -2.52
CA THR A 82 -2.38 17.13 -3.33
C THR A 82 -3.06 17.03 -4.70
N ALA A 83 -3.29 15.81 -5.19
CA ALA A 83 -3.92 15.55 -6.48
C ALA A 83 -5.42 15.20 -6.36
N LEU A 84 -5.97 15.10 -5.16
CA LEU A 84 -7.38 14.75 -4.95
C LEU A 84 -8.30 15.90 -5.36
N THR A 85 -9.23 15.61 -6.27
CA THR A 85 -10.37 16.47 -6.58
C THR A 85 -11.64 15.90 -5.93
N GLN A 86 -12.69 16.71 -5.77
CA GLN A 86 -13.97 16.24 -5.20
C GLN A 86 -14.57 15.08 -6.01
N GLU A 87 -14.45 15.11 -7.32
CA GLU A 87 -14.92 14.04 -8.22
C GLU A 87 -14.15 12.73 -7.99
N VAL A 88 -12.81 12.83 -7.87
CA VAL A 88 -11.95 11.67 -7.57
C VAL A 88 -12.28 11.11 -6.18
N VAL A 89 -12.48 11.99 -5.19
CA VAL A 89 -12.84 11.59 -3.83
C VAL A 89 -14.11 10.76 -3.81
N GLU A 90 -15.16 11.20 -4.49
CA GLU A 90 -16.44 10.47 -4.51
C GLU A 90 -16.34 9.13 -5.24
N THR A 91 -15.66 9.12 -6.38
CA THR A 91 -15.42 7.89 -7.16
C THR A 91 -14.63 6.86 -6.35
N GLU A 92 -13.53 7.30 -5.72
CA GLU A 92 -12.67 6.43 -4.92
C GLU A 92 -13.36 5.99 -3.63
N ARG A 93 -14.19 6.83 -3.01
CA ARG A 93 -14.99 6.46 -1.83
C ARG A 93 -15.88 5.26 -2.12
N ILE A 94 -16.58 5.25 -3.24
CA ILE A 94 -17.44 4.13 -3.66
C ILE A 94 -16.60 2.88 -3.89
N ARG A 95 -15.51 2.99 -4.66
CA ARG A 95 -14.65 1.85 -4.99
C ARG A 95 -14.00 1.24 -3.75
N CYS A 96 -13.34 2.06 -2.93
CA CYS A 96 -12.64 1.63 -1.74
C CYS A 96 -13.60 1.07 -0.68
N GLY A 97 -14.77 1.71 -0.51
CA GLY A 97 -15.83 1.22 0.37
C GLY A 97 -16.37 -0.15 -0.07
N GLY A 98 -16.54 -0.36 -1.38
CA GLY A 98 -16.95 -1.66 -1.94
C GLY A 98 -15.95 -2.78 -1.62
N ILE A 99 -14.65 -2.51 -1.78
CA ILE A 99 -13.58 -3.46 -1.43
C ILE A 99 -13.64 -3.82 0.06
N LEU A 100 -13.72 -2.82 0.95
CA LEU A 100 -13.77 -3.07 2.39
C LEU A 100 -15.04 -3.83 2.80
N SER A 101 -16.19 -3.53 2.19
CA SER A 101 -17.45 -4.23 2.43
C SER A 101 -17.34 -5.71 2.02
N GLU A 102 -16.80 -6.00 0.84
CA GLU A 102 -16.57 -7.37 0.36
C GLU A 102 -15.66 -8.16 1.32
N LYS A 103 -14.54 -7.56 1.75
CA LYS A 103 -13.62 -8.21 2.70
C LYS A 103 -14.24 -8.39 4.08
N GLY A 104 -15.00 -7.41 4.57
CA GLY A 104 -15.74 -7.51 5.83
C GLY A 104 -16.73 -8.67 5.82
N GLN A 105 -17.53 -8.80 4.76
CA GLN A 105 -18.48 -9.92 4.59
C GLN A 105 -17.75 -11.27 4.57
N ARG A 106 -16.63 -11.35 3.86
CA ARG A 106 -15.81 -12.57 3.83
C ARG A 106 -15.25 -12.93 5.21
N LEU A 107 -14.74 -11.95 5.96
CA LEU A 107 -14.23 -12.18 7.32
C LEU A 107 -15.33 -12.66 8.27
N GLN A 108 -16.54 -12.09 8.18
CA GLN A 108 -17.69 -12.56 8.96
C GLN A 108 -18.07 -14.01 8.62
N ALA A 109 -18.07 -14.36 7.33
CA ALA A 109 -18.35 -15.73 6.89
C ALA A 109 -17.30 -16.72 7.42
N VAL A 110 -16.02 -16.37 7.36
CA VAL A 110 -14.94 -17.18 7.94
C VAL A 110 -15.11 -17.34 9.45
N GLY A 111 -15.40 -16.25 10.18
CA GLY A 111 -15.64 -16.30 11.62
C GLY A 111 -16.77 -17.25 12.00
N LYS A 112 -17.91 -17.20 11.29
CA LYS A 112 -19.03 -18.12 11.49
C LYS A 112 -18.64 -19.57 11.22
N ALA A 113 -17.88 -19.84 10.17
CA ALA A 113 -17.42 -21.19 9.84
C ALA A 113 -16.44 -21.74 10.89
N LEU A 114 -15.60 -20.91 11.49
CA LEU A 114 -14.66 -21.34 12.53
C LEU A 114 -15.35 -21.62 13.87
N GLN A 115 -16.51 -21.00 14.15
CA GLN A 115 -17.30 -21.29 15.34
C GLN A 115 -17.92 -22.69 15.32
N THR A 116 -18.09 -23.31 14.14
CA THR A 116 -18.62 -24.67 14.04
C THR A 116 -17.55 -25.76 14.20
N VAL A 117 -16.27 -25.37 14.26
CA VAL A 117 -15.12 -26.29 14.45
C VAL A 117 -14.60 -26.26 15.90
N GLN A 118 -15.07 -25.31 16.71
CA GLN A 118 -14.81 -25.22 18.15
C GLN A 118 -15.87 -25.97 18.93
#